data_AF-A0A9E2G3W3-F1
#
_entry.id   AF-A0A9E2G3W3-F1
#
_cell.length_a   1.000
_cell.length_b   1.000
_cell.length_c   1.000
_cell.angle_alpha   90.00
_cell.angle_beta   90.00
_cell.angle_gamma   90.00
#
_symmetry.space_group_name_H-M   'P 1'
#
loop_
_entity.id
_entity.type
_entity.pdbx_description
1 polymer ?
#
loop_
_entity_poly.entity_id
_entity_poly.type
_entity_poly.pdbx_seq_one_letter_code
_entity_poly.pdbx_strand_id
1 'polypeptide(L)'
;MNRLRDHLRSWSLKKRIAVVLVLASSFLFTVHLFGWLSAGPMPGARILEVRRGAPGHRDGTLRRYELEVLHRGVILRGHMDTYWYVGKPEEGQVLDLRGAPVTGDHYRFYHGAWTAEFRSWFVILAVVGLAWVIWFFLDRRRRLRR
;
A
#
# COMPACT_ATOMS: atom_id res chain seq x y z
N MET A 1 6.25 25.88 24.17
CA MET A 1 6.71 24.84 23.20
C MET A 1 7.54 23.71 23.80
N ASN A 2 7.95 23.73 25.09
CA ASN A 2 8.87 22.72 25.66
C ASN A 2 8.20 21.45 26.23
N ARG A 3 6.95 21.51 26.71
CA ARG A 3 6.28 20.34 27.34
C ARG A 3 6.21 19.10 26.45
N LEU A 4 5.98 19.27 25.15
CA LEU A 4 5.83 18.14 24.23
C LEU A 4 7.18 17.48 23.92
N ARG A 5 8.24 18.29 23.79
CA ARG A 5 9.62 17.82 23.62
C ARG A 5 10.12 17.08 24.85
N ASP A 6 9.86 17.60 26.04
CA ASP A 6 10.27 16.99 27.30
C ASP A 6 9.49 15.70 27.58
N HIS A 7 8.19 15.67 27.24
CA HIS A 7 7.38 14.46 27.30
C HIS A 7 7.85 13.37 26.32
N LEU A 8 8.24 13.72 25.10
CA LEU A 8 8.81 12.75 24.16
C LEU A 8 10.20 12.27 24.61
N ARG A 9 10.99 13.13 25.26
CA ARG A 9 12.29 12.76 25.85
C ARG A 9 12.18 11.83 27.05
N SER A 10 11.06 11.83 27.78
CA SER A 10 10.82 10.87 28.87
C SER A 10 10.47 9.47 28.39
N TRP A 11 10.15 9.30 27.09
CA TRP A 11 9.85 7.98 26.54
C TRP A 11 11.09 7.13 26.37
N SER A 12 10.95 5.83 26.63
CA SER A 12 11.97 4.83 26.31
C SER A 12 12.20 4.75 24.79
N LEU A 13 13.42 4.37 24.39
CA LEU A 13 13.79 4.19 22.97
C LEU A 13 12.80 3.29 22.24
N LYS A 14 12.36 2.19 22.88
CA LYS A 14 11.39 1.23 22.33
C LYS A 14 10.05 1.90 21.98
N LYS A 15 9.54 2.76 22.87
CA LYS A 15 8.28 3.48 22.65
C LYS A 15 8.40 4.48 21.49
N ARG A 16 9.53 5.17 21.37
CA ARG A 16 9.77 6.10 20.25
C ARG A 16 9.83 5.37 18.91
N ILE A 17 10.57 4.26 18.83
CA ILE A 17 10.65 3.42 17.63
C ILE A 17 9.26 2.94 17.22
N ALA A 18 8.48 2.39 18.17
CA ALA A 18 7.14 1.88 17.88
C ALA A 18 6.22 2.97 17.34
N VAL A 19 6.22 4.17 17.94
CA VAL A 19 5.40 5.29 17.46
C VAL A 19 5.83 5.75 16.07
N VAL A 20 7.13 5.85 15.80
CA VAL A 20 7.64 6.21 14.47
C VAL A 20 7.19 5.19 13.42
N LEU A 21 7.29 3.89 13.71
CA LEU A 21 6.84 2.84 12.80
C LEU A 21 5.33 2.92 12.53
N VAL A 22 4.51 3.10 13.57
CA VAL A 22 3.05 3.25 13.41
C VAL A 22 2.70 4.46 12.56
N LEU A 23 3.34 5.62 12.80
CA LEU A 23 3.10 6.82 12.02
C LEU A 23 3.55 6.65 10.57
N ALA A 24 4.71 6.05 10.34
CA ALA A 24 5.21 5.76 8.99
C ALA A 24 4.28 4.81 8.23
N SER A 25 3.85 3.70 8.85
CA SER A 25 2.89 2.77 8.24
C SER A 25 1.55 3.43 7.94
N SER A 26 1.04 4.24 8.87
CA SER A 26 -0.23 4.97 8.68
C SER A 26 -0.15 5.98 7.55
N PHE A 27 0.96 6.71 7.48
CA PHE A 27 1.21 7.66 6.39
C PHE A 27 1.28 6.96 5.04
N LEU A 28 2.08 5.89 4.93
CA LEU A 28 2.20 5.12 3.70
C LEU A 28 0.85 4.54 3.27
N PHE A 29 0.11 3.91 4.18
CA PHE A 29 -1.25 3.41 3.89
C PHE A 29 -2.16 4.51 3.35
N THR A 30 -2.14 5.70 3.99
CA THR A 30 -2.96 6.85 3.58
C THR A 30 -2.61 7.32 2.17
N VAL A 31 -1.33 7.38 1.82
CA VAL A 31 -0.88 7.74 0.46
C VAL A 31 -1.40 6.74 -0.58
N HIS A 32 -1.30 5.43 -0.30
CA HIS A 32 -1.81 4.40 -1.19
C HIS A 32 -3.35 4.45 -1.32
N LEU A 33 -4.05 4.63 -0.19
CA LEU A 33 -5.50 4.77 -0.16
C LEU A 33 -5.97 5.97 -0.96
N PHE A 34 -5.32 7.13 -0.78
CA PHE A 34 -5.67 8.34 -1.51
C PHE A 34 -5.46 8.18 -3.02
N GLY A 35 -4.35 7.54 -3.44
CA GLY A 35 -4.11 7.23 -4.85
C GLY A 35 -5.17 6.30 -5.45
N TRP A 36 -5.64 5.30 -4.70
CA TRP A 36 -6.72 4.43 -5.15
C TRP A 36 -8.07 5.15 -5.22
N LEU A 37 -8.37 6.00 -4.23
CA LEU A 37 -9.61 6.79 -4.19
C LEU A 37 -9.68 7.83 -5.32
N SER A 38 -8.54 8.44 -5.68
CA SER A 38 -8.46 9.41 -6.77
C SER A 38 -8.50 8.76 -8.16
N ALA A 39 -8.19 7.47 -8.27
CA ALA A 39 -8.30 6.72 -9.51
C ALA A 39 -9.78 6.50 -9.90
N GLY A 40 -10.11 6.77 -11.15
CA GLY A 40 -11.46 6.57 -11.69
C GLY A 40 -11.75 5.08 -11.92
N PRO A 41 -12.95 4.58 -11.61
CA PRO A 41 -13.32 3.19 -11.85
C PRO A 41 -13.37 2.88 -13.35
N MET A 42 -12.80 1.75 -13.73
CA MET A 42 -12.73 1.21 -15.09
C MET A 42 -13.29 -0.21 -15.10
N PRO A 43 -14.62 -0.39 -14.94
CA PRO A 43 -15.22 -1.70 -14.94
C PRO A 43 -15.09 -2.36 -16.32
N GLY A 44 -14.85 -3.67 -16.34
CA GLY A 44 -14.68 -4.44 -17.58
C GLY A 44 -13.48 -4.00 -18.43
N ALA A 45 -12.45 -3.42 -17.82
CA ALA A 45 -11.22 -3.09 -18.51
C ALA A 45 -10.51 -4.36 -18.97
N ARG A 46 -10.06 -4.39 -20.22
CA ARG A 46 -9.34 -5.54 -20.78
C ARG A 46 -7.86 -5.21 -20.90
N ILE A 47 -7.01 -6.07 -20.34
CA ILE A 47 -5.57 -5.97 -20.48
C ILE A 47 -5.20 -6.47 -21.89
N LEU A 48 -4.49 -5.64 -22.65
CA LEU A 48 -4.05 -5.97 -24.01
C LEU A 48 -2.61 -6.49 -24.02
N GLU A 49 -1.71 -5.79 -23.33
CA GLU A 49 -0.29 -6.12 -23.26
C GLU A 49 0.18 -6.07 -21.80
N VAL A 50 1.06 -7.00 -21.42
CA VAL A 50 1.71 -7.00 -20.10
C VAL A 50 3.22 -7.15 -20.24
N ARG A 51 3.93 -6.03 -20.01
CA ARG A 51 5.39 -6.03 -19.98
C ARG A 51 5.89 -5.82 -18.57
N ARG A 52 6.87 -6.60 -18.12
CA ARG A 52 7.52 -6.35 -16.84
C ARG A 52 8.36 -5.08 -16.95
N GLY A 53 8.05 -4.08 -16.13
CA GLY A 53 8.86 -2.86 -16.03
C GLY A 53 10.20 -3.16 -15.36
N ALA A 54 11.16 -2.23 -15.50
CA ALA A 54 12.39 -2.28 -14.71
C ALA A 54 12.03 -2.41 -13.21
N PRO A 55 12.80 -3.20 -12.43
CA PRO A 55 12.47 -3.41 -11.02
C PRO A 55 12.41 -2.07 -10.29
N GLY A 56 11.20 -1.64 -9.92
CA GLY A 56 10.99 -0.41 -9.15
C GLY A 56 11.47 -0.52 -7.70
N HIS A 57 11.71 -1.74 -7.22
CA HIS A 57 12.20 -1.99 -5.87
C HIS A 57 13.27 -3.09 -5.83
N ARG A 58 14.37 -2.79 -5.13
CA ARG A 58 15.59 -3.62 -5.08
C ARG A 58 15.37 -4.96 -4.37
N ASP A 59 14.34 -5.05 -3.54
CA ASP A 59 13.99 -6.24 -2.75
C ASP A 59 13.04 -7.21 -3.49
N GLY A 60 12.54 -6.83 -4.68
CA GLY A 60 11.65 -7.65 -5.50
C GLY A 60 10.24 -7.85 -4.94
N THR A 61 9.88 -7.15 -3.85
CA THR A 61 8.58 -7.31 -3.18
C THR A 61 7.45 -6.63 -3.95
N LEU A 62 7.76 -5.49 -4.56
CA LEU A 62 6.88 -4.76 -5.48
C LEU A 62 7.36 -4.95 -6.92
N ARG A 63 6.45 -5.38 -7.79
CA ARG A 63 6.69 -5.60 -9.22
C ARG A 63 5.87 -4.61 -10.02
N ARG A 64 6.55 -3.82 -10.84
CA ARG A 64 5.92 -2.94 -11.81
C ARG A 64 5.67 -3.68 -13.12
N TYR A 65 4.45 -3.59 -13.62
CA TYR A 65 4.07 -4.04 -14.95
C TYR A 65 3.63 -2.83 -15.76
N GLU A 66 4.23 -2.62 -16.92
CA GLU A 66 3.69 -1.73 -17.94
C GLU A 66 2.53 -2.45 -18.63
N LEU A 67 1.40 -1.76 -18.75
CA LEU A 67 0.16 -2.29 -19.27
C LEU A 67 -0.38 -1.39 -20.39
N GLU A 68 -0.93 -2.05 -21.41
CA GLU A 68 -1.93 -1.44 -22.28
C GLU A 68 -3.31 -1.97 -21.88
N VAL A 69 -4.25 -1.05 -21.62
CA VAL A 69 -5.58 -1.38 -21.14
C VAL A 69 -6.61 -0.80 -22.09
N LEU A 70 -7.48 -1.66 -22.63
CA LEU A 70 -8.66 -1.25 -23.38
C LEU A 70 -9.80 -0.96 -22.40
N HIS A 71 -10.28 0.27 -22.41
CA HIS A 71 -11.48 0.66 -21.67
C HIS A 71 -12.37 1.55 -22.54
N ARG A 72 -13.63 1.15 -22.72
CA ARG A 72 -14.63 1.90 -23.52
C ARG A 72 -14.15 2.29 -24.93
N GLY A 73 -13.41 1.38 -25.59
CA GLY A 73 -12.88 1.61 -26.94
C GLY A 73 -11.62 2.46 -27.01
N VAL A 74 -11.08 2.93 -25.88
CA VAL A 74 -9.83 3.69 -25.80
C VAL A 74 -8.73 2.81 -25.24
N ILE A 75 -7.56 2.86 -25.87
CA ILE A 75 -6.33 2.21 -25.38
C ILE A 75 -5.61 3.18 -24.46
N LEU A 76 -5.47 2.79 -23.20
CA LEU A 76 -4.76 3.54 -22.17
C LEU A 76 -3.43 2.86 -21.88
N ARG A 77 -2.36 3.63 -21.83
CA ARG A 77 -1.02 3.15 -21.53
C ARG A 77 -0.64 3.55 -20.12
N GLY A 78 0.05 2.68 -19.41
CA GLY A 78 0.37 2.97 -18.03
C GLY A 78 1.10 1.84 -17.35
N HIS A 79 1.12 1.90 -16.02
CA HIS A 79 1.74 0.88 -15.20
C HIS A 79 0.83 0.46 -14.05
N MET A 80 1.03 -0.77 -13.59
CA MET A 80 0.42 -1.35 -12.42
C MET A 80 1.51 -1.89 -11.51
N ASP A 81 1.49 -1.45 -10.27
CA ASP A 81 2.38 -1.96 -9.24
C ASP A 81 1.65 -3.09 -8.50
N THR A 82 2.22 -4.29 -8.53
CA THR A 82 1.65 -5.48 -7.89
C THR A 82 2.64 -6.04 -6.89
N TYR A 83 2.15 -6.59 -5.78
CA TYR A 83 3.00 -7.29 -4.84
C TYR A 83 3.22 -8.73 -5.29
N TRP A 84 4.36 -9.32 -4.91
CA TRP A 84 4.80 -10.66 -5.33
C TRP A 84 3.76 -11.78 -5.12
N TYR A 85 2.82 -11.63 -4.19
CA TYR A 85 1.79 -12.62 -3.84
C TYR A 85 0.41 -12.34 -4.47
N VAL A 86 0.23 -11.24 -5.21
CA VAL A 86 -1.04 -10.88 -5.87
C VAL A 86 -1.18 -11.57 -7.25
N GLY A 87 -0.06 -12.03 -7.81
CA GLY A 87 -0.01 -12.63 -9.14
C GLY A 87 0.35 -11.61 -10.22
N LYS A 88 0.68 -12.12 -11.41
CA LYS A 88 0.97 -11.29 -12.60
C LYS A 88 -0.36 -10.99 -13.30
N PRO A 89 -0.63 -9.75 -13.74
CA PRO A 89 -1.73 -9.49 -14.67
C PRO A 89 -1.51 -10.25 -15.99
N GLU A 90 -2.58 -10.77 -16.59
CA GLU A 90 -2.49 -11.57 -17.81
C GLU A 90 -3.03 -10.83 -19.03
N GLU A 91 -2.44 -11.09 -20.19
CA GLU A 91 -2.93 -10.56 -21.45
C GLU A 91 -4.30 -11.16 -21.78
N GLY A 92 -5.22 -10.32 -22.25
CA GLY A 92 -6.60 -10.69 -22.51
C GLY A 92 -7.49 -10.74 -21.26
N GLN A 93 -6.92 -10.61 -20.06
CA GLN A 93 -7.69 -10.64 -18.81
C GLN A 93 -8.66 -9.45 -18.74
N VAL A 94 -9.90 -9.72 -18.35
CA VAL A 94 -10.92 -8.70 -18.11
C VAL A 94 -11.07 -8.54 -16.60
N LEU A 95 -10.85 -7.33 -16.11
CA LEU A 95 -10.86 -7.00 -14.69
C LEU A 95 -11.55 -5.66 -14.46
N ASP A 96 -12.12 -5.51 -13.28
CA ASP A 96 -12.44 -4.19 -12.77
C ASP A 96 -11.14 -3.54 -12.29
N LEU A 97 -10.73 -2.48 -12.99
CA LEU A 97 -9.56 -1.69 -12.65
C LEU A 97 -9.99 -0.31 -12.15
N ARG A 98 -9.02 0.43 -11.62
CA ARG A 98 -9.13 1.90 -11.51
C ARG A 98 -7.91 2.50 -12.17
N GLY A 99 -8.06 3.65 -12.81
CA GLY A 99 -6.96 4.36 -13.45
C GLY A 99 -6.86 5.81 -12.97
N ALA A 100 -5.65 6.23 -12.63
CA ALA A 100 -5.34 7.63 -12.36
C ALA A 100 -4.29 8.12 -13.38
N PRO A 101 -4.50 9.24 -14.07
CA PRO A 101 -3.47 9.81 -14.95
C PRO A 101 -2.27 10.29 -14.11
N VAL A 102 -1.05 9.97 -14.56
CA VAL A 102 0.21 10.35 -13.90
C VAL A 102 0.90 11.47 -14.68
N THR A 103 1.00 11.28 -15.99
CA THR A 103 1.50 12.25 -16.97
C THR A 103 0.65 12.09 -18.23
N GLY A 104 0.56 13.13 -19.09
CA GLY A 104 -0.29 13.20 -20.30
C GLY A 104 -1.04 11.92 -20.70
N ASP A 105 -0.30 10.94 -21.24
CA ASP A 105 -0.85 9.68 -21.77
C ASP A 105 -0.49 8.43 -20.93
N HIS A 106 0.05 8.61 -19.72
CA HIS A 106 0.49 7.54 -18.82
C HIS A 106 -0.41 7.43 -17.59
N TYR A 107 -0.97 6.25 -17.39
CA TYR A 107 -1.85 5.94 -16.28
C TYR A 107 -1.13 5.13 -15.21
N ARG A 108 -1.62 5.25 -13.98
CA ARG A 108 -1.40 4.28 -12.92
C ARG A 108 -2.68 3.48 -12.75
N PHE A 109 -2.58 2.17 -12.95
CA PHE A 109 -3.67 1.24 -12.77
C PHE A 109 -3.62 0.63 -11.37
N TYR A 110 -4.81 0.42 -10.81
CA TYR A 110 -5.05 -0.23 -9.52
C TYR A 110 -6.07 -1.34 -9.69
N HIS A 111 -6.06 -2.33 -8.78
CA HIS A 111 -7.17 -3.26 -8.70
C HIS A 111 -8.46 -2.53 -8.28
N GLY A 112 -9.57 -2.83 -8.96
CA GLY A 112 -10.89 -2.29 -8.64
C GLY A 112 -11.36 -2.67 -7.25
N ALA A 113 -11.20 -3.95 -6.88
CA ALA A 113 -11.53 -4.43 -5.55
C ALA A 113 -10.48 -3.99 -4.52
N TRP A 114 -10.89 -3.20 -3.54
CA TRP A 114 -10.02 -2.75 -2.44
C TRP A 114 -9.41 -3.93 -1.67
N THR A 115 -10.12 -5.06 -1.57
CA THR A 115 -9.64 -6.28 -0.90
C THR A 115 -8.45 -6.92 -1.61
N ALA A 116 -8.35 -6.77 -2.93
CA ALA A 116 -7.20 -7.23 -3.70
C ALA A 116 -6.04 -6.23 -3.57
N GLU A 117 -6.33 -4.93 -3.70
CA GLU A 117 -5.34 -3.85 -3.65
C GLU A 117 -4.65 -3.73 -2.29
N PHE A 118 -5.42 -3.76 -1.20
CA PHE A 118 -4.93 -3.44 0.15
C PHE A 118 -4.73 -4.67 1.04
N ARG A 119 -4.79 -5.89 0.48
CA ARG A 119 -4.71 -7.13 1.27
C ARG A 119 -3.51 -7.17 2.20
N SER A 120 -2.31 -6.84 1.71
CA SER A 120 -1.08 -6.79 2.54
C SER A 120 -1.20 -5.80 3.67
N TRP A 121 -1.79 -4.63 3.44
CA TRP A 121 -1.88 -3.59 4.44
C TRP A 121 -2.68 -4.06 5.65
N PHE A 122 -3.77 -4.80 5.44
CA PHE A 122 -4.52 -5.38 6.56
C PHE A 122 -3.73 -6.42 7.34
N VAL A 123 -2.97 -7.28 6.66
CA VAL A 123 -2.08 -8.25 7.34
C VAL A 123 -1.01 -7.52 8.15
N ILE A 124 -0.35 -6.52 7.57
CA ILE A 124 0.70 -5.72 8.24
C ILE A 124 0.12 -4.99 9.45
N LEU A 125 -1.00 -4.28 9.28
CA LEU A 125 -1.65 -3.54 10.36
C LEU A 125 -2.15 -4.46 11.47
N ALA A 126 -2.66 -5.65 11.14
CA ALA A 126 -3.06 -6.65 12.13
C ALA A 126 -1.86 -7.17 12.94
N VAL A 127 -0.74 -7.49 12.28
CA VAL A 127 0.49 -7.94 12.95
C VAL A 127 1.06 -6.84 13.84
N VAL A 128 1.13 -5.60 13.36
CA VAL A 128 1.59 -4.44 14.14
C VAL A 128 0.67 -4.18 15.33
N GLY A 129 -0.65 -4.25 15.13
CA GLY A 129 -1.65 -4.10 16.19
C GLY A 129 -1.53 -5.19 17.26
N LEU A 130 -1.37 -6.45 16.87
CA LEU A 130 -1.18 -7.56 17.79
C LEU A 130 0.12 -7.41 18.61
N ALA A 131 1.22 -7.07 17.95
CA ALA A 131 2.50 -6.81 18.61
C ALA A 131 2.39 -5.67 19.63
N TRP A 132 1.65 -4.61 19.28
CA TRP A 132 1.38 -3.49 20.17
C TRP A 132 0.57 -3.90 21.40
N VAL A 133 -0.50 -4.68 21.23
CA VAL A 133 -1.35 -5.19 22.33
C VAL A 133 -0.54 -6.07 23.27
N ILE A 134 0.23 -7.01 22.73
CA ILE A 134 1.11 -7.89 23.52
C ILE A 134 2.12 -7.05 24.31
N TRP A 135 2.78 -6.10 23.65
CA TRP A 135 3.74 -5.22 24.31
C TRP A 135 3.11 -4.40 25.44
N PHE A 136 1.95 -3.79 25.19
CA PHE A 136 1.22 -3.00 26.18
C PHE A 136 0.83 -3.85 27.40
N PHE A 137 0.33 -5.08 27.17
CA PHE A 137 -0.03 -5.99 28.24
C PHE A 137 1.19 -6.41 29.08
N LEU A 138 2.30 -6.77 28.42
CA LEU A 138 3.55 -7.14 29.10
C LEU A 138 4.15 -5.98 29.89
N ASP A 139 4.12 -4.77 29.34
CA ASP A 139 4.62 -3.57 30.01
C ASP A 139 3.76 -3.19 31.22
N ARG A 140 2.43 -3.22 31.09
CA ARG A 140 1.50 -3.01 32.21
C ARG A 140 1.73 -4.03 33.33
N ARG A 141 1.91 -5.30 32.99
CA ARG A 141 2.19 -6.37 33.96
C ARG A 141 3.51 -6.17 34.70
N ARG A 142 4.55 -5.65 34.04
CA ARG A 142 5.84 -5.33 34.70
C ARG A 142 5.71 -4.18 35.69
N ARG A 143 4.91 -3.15 35.37
CA ARG A 143 4.68 -2.01 36.28
C ARG A 143 3.87 -2.39 37.51
N LEU A 144 2.94 -3.34 37.40
CA LEU A 144 2.14 -3.84 38.53
C LEU A 144 2.90 -4.81 39.44
N ARG A 145 4.07 -5.30 39.03
CA ARG A 145 4.93 -6.22 39.80
C ARG A 145 6.12 -5.50 40.47
N ARG A 146 6.25 -4.19 40.28
CA ARG A 146 7.21 -3.31 40.95
C ARG A 146 6.43 -2.42 41.91
#